data_AF-A0A150H0J3-F1
#
_entry.id   AF-A0A150H0J3-F1
#
_cell.length_a   1.000
_cell.length_b   1.000
_cell.length_c   1.000
_cell.angle_alpha   90.00
_cell.angle_beta   90.00
_cell.angle_gamma   90.00
#
_symmetry.space_group_name_H-M   'P 1'
#
loop_
_entity.id
_entity.type
_entity.pdbx_description
1 polymer ?
#
loop_
_entity_poly.entity_id
_entity_poly.type
_entity_poly.pdbx_seq_one_letter_code
_entity_poly.pdbx_strand_id
1 'polypeptide(L)'
;MFNGPAPELINGRLAMLGLVAGAWEEAHGGLTLAQQAAQMPLSELLLLAVWVYASLVPILKGAKMEAFGWFTPRAEITNGRAAMLGIAVLLFLEDKAGVPFF
;
A
#
# COMPACT_ATOMS: atom_id res chain seq x y z
N MET A 1 14.73 16.40 -8.57
CA MET A 1 13.54 16.46 -9.45
C MET A 1 13.00 15.04 -9.60
N PHE A 2 12.20 14.57 -8.64
CA PHE A 2 11.56 13.25 -8.69
C PHE A 2 10.28 13.37 -9.52
N ASN A 3 10.39 13.24 -10.84
CA ASN A 3 9.26 13.35 -11.78
C ASN A 3 9.19 12.14 -12.74
N GLY A 4 9.67 10.98 -12.30
CA GLY A 4 9.40 9.70 -12.98
C GLY A 4 8.16 9.03 -12.36
N PRO A 5 7.51 8.07 -13.04
CA PRO A 5 6.38 7.29 -12.48
C PRO A 5 6.77 6.43 -11.26
N ALA A 6 8.04 6.44 -10.83
CA ALA A 6 8.56 5.65 -9.73
C ALA A 6 7.90 5.92 -8.37
N PRO A 7 7.73 7.17 -7.88
CA PRO A 7 7.12 7.42 -6.58
C PRO A 7 5.64 7.00 -6.57
N GLU A 8 4.92 7.24 -7.67
CA GLU A 8 3.53 6.83 -7.80
C GLU A 8 3.38 5.30 -7.79
N LEU A 9 4.28 4.59 -8.47
CA LEU A 9 4.26 3.12 -8.50
C LEU A 9 4.57 2.52 -7.12
N ILE A 10 5.58 3.06 -6.43
CA ILE A 10 5.98 2.61 -5.09
C ILE A 10 4.84 2.87 -4.10
N ASN A 11 4.27 4.08 -4.10
CA ASN A 11 3.14 4.41 -3.23
C ASN A 11 1.90 3.58 -3.56
N GLY A 12 1.64 3.32 -4.84
CA GLY A 12 0.54 2.45 -5.28
C GLY A 12 0.70 1.02 -4.78
N ARG A 13 1.91 0.44 -4.87
CA ARG A 13 2.22 -0.89 -4.32
C ARG A 13 2.08 -0.93 -2.81
N LEU A 14 2.62 0.07 -2.11
CA LEU A 14 2.50 0.17 -0.66
C LEU A 14 1.04 0.31 -0.21
N ALA A 15 0.25 1.11 -0.92
CA ALA A 15 -1.18 1.24 -0.64
C ALA A 15 -1.93 -0.07 -0.88
N MET A 16 -1.63 -0.80 -1.97
CA MET A 16 -2.24 -2.11 -2.22
C MET A 16 -1.94 -3.11 -1.08
N LEU A 17 -0.70 -3.12 -0.57
CA LEU A 17 -0.32 -4.00 0.53
C LEU A 17 -0.90 -3.56 1.86
N GLY A 18 -0.83 -2.27 2.17
CA GLY A 18 -1.34 -1.70 3.40
C GLY A 18 -2.85 -1.88 3.51
N LEU A 19 -3.59 -1.76 2.40
CA LEU A 19 -5.02 -2.02 2.37
C LEU A 19 -5.34 -3.50 2.68
N VAL A 20 -4.62 -4.45 2.06
CA VAL A 20 -4.84 -5.89 2.27
C VAL A 20 -4.40 -6.33 3.67
N ALA A 21 -3.23 -5.89 4.11
CA ALA A 21 -2.72 -6.21 5.45
C ALA A 21 -3.59 -5.54 6.53
N GLY A 22 -3.99 -4.29 6.32
CA GLY A 22 -4.86 -3.57 7.25
C GLY A 22 -6.24 -4.21 7.37
N ALA A 23 -6.85 -4.63 6.26
CA ALA A 23 -8.10 -5.37 6.27
C ALA A 23 -7.98 -6.74 6.97
N TRP A 24 -6.83 -7.43 6.82
CA TRP A 24 -6.57 -8.69 7.50
C TRP A 24 -6.47 -8.51 9.02
N GLU A 25 -5.71 -7.51 9.46
CA GLU A 25 -5.53 -7.18 10.87
C GLU A 25 -6.80 -6.59 11.49
N GLU A 26 -7.60 -5.83 10.75
CA GLU A 26 -8.92 -5.37 11.22
C GLU A 26 -9.84 -6.56 11.50
N ALA A 27 -9.91 -7.52 10.56
CA ALA A 27 -10.75 -8.70 10.69
C ALA A 27 -10.38 -9.62 11.87
N HIS A 28 -9.11 -9.63 12.31
CA HIS A 28 -8.64 -10.51 13.39
C HIS A 28 -8.36 -9.79 14.71
N GLY A 29 -7.91 -8.54 14.65
CA GLY A 29 -7.44 -7.74 15.78
C GLY A 29 -8.38 -6.62 16.20
N GLY A 30 -9.37 -6.24 15.37
CA GLY A 30 -10.37 -5.22 15.69
C GLY A 30 -9.82 -3.81 15.88
N LEU A 31 -8.56 -3.56 15.50
CA LEU A 31 -7.92 -2.25 15.55
C LEU A 31 -8.10 -1.54 14.20
N THR A 32 -8.52 -0.29 14.21
CA THR A 32 -8.60 0.54 12.98
C THR A 32 -7.25 0.66 12.27
N LEU A 33 -7.25 0.86 10.95
CA LEU A 33 -6.04 1.13 10.14
C LEU A 33 -5.15 2.22 10.74
N ALA A 34 -5.75 3.29 11.28
CA ALA A 34 -5.01 4.36 11.96
C ALA A 34 -4.31 3.88 13.24
N GLN A 35 -4.99 3.04 14.04
CA GLN A 35 -4.44 2.47 15.27
C GLN A 35 -3.35 1.44 14.99
N GLN A 36 -3.50 0.64 13.93
CA GLN A 36 -2.49 -0.32 13.48
C GLN A 36 -1.22 0.43 13.05
N ALA A 37 -1.37 1.50 12.26
CA ALA A 37 -0.23 2.33 11.85
C ALA A 37 0.48 3.00 13.04
N ALA A 38 -0.27 3.42 14.06
CA ALA A 38 0.28 4.04 15.26
C ALA A 38 0.96 3.04 16.21
N GLN A 39 0.47 1.80 16.27
CA GLN A 39 0.96 0.75 17.18
C GLN A 39 1.88 -0.26 16.49
N MET A 40 2.24 -0.01 15.22
CA MET A 40 3.04 -0.92 14.42
C MET A 40 4.39 -1.21 15.11
N PRO A 41 4.70 -2.47 15.43
CA PRO A 41 5.97 -2.82 16.06
C PRO A 41 7.13 -2.58 15.09
N LEU A 42 8.31 -2.29 15.64
CA LEU A 42 9.51 -2.00 14.85
C LEU A 42 9.85 -3.13 13.85
N SER A 43 9.57 -4.39 14.21
CA SER A 43 9.76 -5.55 13.33
C SER A 43 8.92 -5.48 12.06
N GLU A 44 7.66 -5.06 12.15
CA GLU A 44 6.75 -4.92 11.00
C GLU A 44 7.14 -3.73 10.13
N LEU A 45 7.53 -2.62 10.75
CA LEU A 45 8.04 -1.46 10.03
C LEU A 45 9.32 -1.80 9.24
N LEU A 46 10.21 -2.60 9.82
CA LEU A 46 11.42 -3.10 9.13
C LEU A 46 11.06 -4.04 7.97
N LEU A 47 10.07 -4.92 8.13
CA LEU A 47 9.60 -5.79 7.05
C LEU A 47 9.01 -4.98 5.89
N LEU A 48 8.20 -3.96 6.19
CA LEU A 48 7.71 -3.03 5.18
C LEU A 48 8.86 -2.30 4.48
N ALA A 49 9.85 -1.81 5.24
CA ALA A 49 11.02 -1.13 4.67
C ALA A 49 11.82 -2.04 3.72
N VAL A 50 11.96 -3.34 4.06
CA VAL A 50 12.59 -4.33 3.18
C VAL A 50 11.79 -4.51 1.89
N TRP A 51 10.46 -4.60 1.99
CA TRP A 51 9.59 -4.72 0.82
C TRP A 51 9.61 -3.48 -0.08
N VAL A 52 9.60 -2.29 0.52
CA VAL A 52 9.78 -1.02 -0.18
C VAL A 52 11.11 -1.05 -0.93
N TYR A 53 12.20 -1.35 -0.23
CA TYR A 53 13.54 -1.40 -0.80
C TYR A 53 13.65 -2.43 -1.93
N ALA A 54 13.09 -3.63 -1.76
CA ALA A 54 13.01 -4.65 -2.79
C ALA A 54 12.24 -4.16 -4.03
N SER A 55 11.16 -3.40 -3.84
CA SER A 55 10.37 -2.83 -4.93
C SER A 55 11.10 -1.72 -5.70
N LEU A 56 12.11 -1.08 -5.10
CA LEU A 56 12.98 -0.09 -5.76
C LEU A 56 14.03 -0.75 -6.67
N VAL A 57 14.50 -1.97 -6.37
CA VAL A 57 15.57 -2.64 -7.14
C VAL A 57 15.26 -2.72 -8.65
N PRO A 58 14.06 -3.14 -9.10
CA PRO A 58 13.72 -3.17 -10.53
C PRO A 58 13.68 -1.77 -11.16
N ILE A 59 13.22 -0.77 -10.41
CA ILE A 59 13.11 0.62 -10.85
C ILE A 59 14.50 1.22 -11.07
N LEU A 60 15.41 1.02 -10.10
CA LEU A 60 16.80 1.48 -10.19
C LEU A 60 17.58 0.79 -11.30
N LYS A 61 17.24 -0.48 -11.60
CA LYS A 61 17.81 -1.24 -12.73
C LYS A 61 17.18 -0.87 -14.08
N GLY A 62 16.22 0.06 -14.12
CA GLY A 62 15.56 0.48 -15.37
C GLY A 62 14.81 -0.66 -16.05
N ALA A 63 14.32 -1.64 -15.27
CA ALA A 63 13.56 -2.76 -15.81
C ALA A 63 12.34 -2.21 -16.58
N LYS A 64 12.14 -2.70 -17.80
CA LYS A 64 10.96 -2.32 -18.59
C LYS A 64 9.72 -2.88 -17.90
N MET A 65 8.73 -2.03 -17.69
CA MET A 65 7.42 -2.46 -17.22
C MET A 65 6.68 -3.10 -18.39
N GLU A 66 6.89 -4.41 -18.55
CA GLU A 66 6.19 -5.21 -19.56
C GLU A 66 4.97 -5.90 -18.94
N ALA A 67 3.96 -6.12 -19.76
CA ALA A 67 2.80 -6.88 -19.34
C ALA A 67 3.19 -8.35 -19.13
N PHE A 68 2.83 -8.91 -17.99
CA PHE A 68 2.99 -10.33 -17.71
C PHE A 68 1.61 -10.99 -17.70
N GLY A 69 1.22 -11.58 -18.83
CA GLY A 69 -0.11 -12.17 -19.00
C GLY A 69 -1.22 -11.13 -18.78
N TRP A 70 -2.09 -11.38 -17.80
CA TRP A 70 -3.17 -10.45 -17.41
C TRP A 70 -2.68 -9.26 -16.55
N PHE A 71 -1.45 -9.31 -16.03
CA PHE A 71 -0.87 -8.23 -15.24
C PHE A 71 -0.25 -7.19 -16.16
N THR A 72 -0.98 -6.10 -16.39
CA THR A 72 -0.49 -4.98 -17.21
C THR A 72 -0.01 -3.82 -16.33
N PRO A 73 1.01 -3.06 -16.74
CA PRO A 73 1.47 -1.87 -16.00
C PRO A 73 0.37 -0.82 -15.82
N ARG A 74 -0.57 -0.73 -16.77
CA ARG A 74 -1.74 0.16 -16.66
C ARG A 74 -2.66 -0.26 -15.52
N ALA A 75 -2.96 -1.56 -15.42
CA ALA A 75 -3.79 -2.10 -14.34
C ALA A 75 -3.13 -1.88 -12.97
N GLU A 76 -1.81 -2.04 -12.88
CA GLU A 76 -1.05 -1.80 -11.65
C GLU A 76 -1.19 -0.35 -11.17
N ILE A 77 -1.02 0.64 -12.06
CA ILE A 77 -1.16 2.06 -11.70
C ILE A 77 -2.61 2.38 -11.31
N THR A 78 -3.60 1.88 -12.04
CA THR A 78 -5.01 2.15 -11.72
C THR A 78 -5.41 1.52 -10.38
N ASN A 79 -4.94 0.31 -10.10
CA ASN A 79 -5.17 -0.37 -8.82
C ASN A 79 -4.45 0.34 -7.68
N GLY A 80 -3.21 0.79 -7.91
CA GLY A 80 -2.47 1.59 -6.93
C GLY A 80 -3.19 2.89 -6.55
N ARG A 81 -3.75 3.60 -7.53
CA ARG A 81 -4.58 4.80 -7.27
C ARG A 81 -5.86 4.47 -6.53
N ALA A 82 -6.55 3.41 -6.93
CA ALA A 82 -7.76 2.95 -6.25
C ALA A 82 -7.47 2.58 -4.80
N ALA A 83 -6.34 1.90 -4.52
CA ALA A 83 -5.91 1.57 -3.18
C ALA A 83 -5.55 2.80 -2.35
N MET A 84 -4.83 3.78 -2.91
CA MET A 84 -4.53 5.04 -2.23
C MET A 84 -5.81 5.80 -1.85
N LEU A 85 -6.79 5.86 -2.75
CA LEU A 85 -8.10 6.45 -2.47
C LEU A 85 -8.89 5.62 -1.44
N GLY A 86 -8.83 4.29 -1.54
CA GLY A 86 -9.47 3.37 -0.60
C GLY A 86 -8.98 3.57 0.82
N ILE A 87 -7.66 3.65 1.04
CA ILE A 87 -7.07 3.96 2.34
C ILE A 87 -7.52 5.35 2.82
N ALA A 88 -7.51 6.36 1.95
CA ALA A 88 -7.94 7.71 2.35
C ALA A 88 -9.41 7.76 2.79
N VAL A 89 -10.28 7.03 2.08
CA VAL A 89 -11.71 6.91 2.43
C VAL A 89 -11.89 6.11 3.72
N LEU A 90 -11.19 4.99 3.89
CA LEU A 90 -11.24 4.17 5.11
C LEU A 90 -10.81 4.97 6.34
N LEU A 91 -9.67 5.65 6.27
CA LEU A 91 -9.21 6.51 7.37
C LEU A 91 -10.22 7.60 7.72
N PHE A 92 -10.87 8.21 6.73
CA PHE A 92 -11.91 9.20 6.97
C PHE A 92 -13.16 8.59 7.62
N LEU A 93 -13.56 7.39 7.19
CA LEU A 93 -14.71 6.70 7.74
C LEU A 93 -14.44 6.21 9.17
N GLU A 94 -13.28 5.63 9.44
CA GLU A 94 -12.83 5.18 10.77
C GLU A 94 -12.73 6.34 11.76
N ASP A 95 -12.23 7.51 11.33
CA ASP A 95 -12.19 8.72 12.17
C ASP A 95 -13.60 9.18 12.57
N LYS A 96 -14.57 9.07 11.66
CA LYS A 96 -15.96 9.48 11.92
C LYS A 96 -16.78 8.45 12.69
N ALA A 97 -16.61 7.18 12.39
CA ALA A 97 -17.38 6.09 12.97
C ALA A 97 -16.77 5.57 14.27
N GLY A 98 -15.46 5.72 14.45
CA GLY A 98 -14.72 5.23 15.62
C GLY A 98 -14.65 3.70 15.72
N VAL A 99 -14.97 2.98 14.64
CA VAL A 99 -14.99 1.52 14.56
C VAL A 99 -14.24 1.03 13.32
N PRO A 100 -13.60 -0.15 13.38
CA PRO A 100 -13.01 -0.78 12.20
C PRO A 100 -14.10 -1.15 11.19
N PHE A 101 -13.77 -1.14 9.90
CA PHE A 101 -14.71 -1.41 8.81
C PHE A 101 -14.58 -2.82 8.22
N PHE A 102 -13.52 -3.55 8.56
CA PHE A 102 -13.31 -4.97 8.21
C PHE A 102 -13.41 -5.92 9.39
#